data_AF-A0A0G0PU59-F1
#
_entry.id   AF-A0A0G0PU59-F1
#
_cell.length_a   1.000
_cell.length_b   1.000
_cell.length_c   1.000
_cell.angle_alpha   90.00
_cell.angle_beta   90.00
_cell.angle_gamma   90.00
#
_symmetry.space_group_name_H-M   'P 1'
#
loop_
_entity.id
_entity.type
_entity.pdbx_description
1 polymer ?
#
loop_
_entity_poly.entity_id
_entity_poly.type
_entity_poly.pdbx_seq_one_letter_code
_entity_poly.pdbx_strand_id
1 'polypeptide(L)'
;MKLKFFVYCPDEKNLIDEIIKAASKEGAGIYGNYSEVAFITHGEGNWMSNEGANPLEGKVGEVTKSQVARIEMSCEEEKAKDIDQAIKKVHPWERVDIEYVPIKEI
;
A
#
# COMPACT_ATOMS: atom_id res chain seq x y z
N MET A 1 -9.05 15.15 -10.07
CA MET A 1 -8.63 14.15 -11.07
C MET A 1 -8.68 12.78 -10.41
N LYS A 2 -8.94 11.70 -11.16
CA LYS A 2 -8.83 10.36 -10.59
C LYS A 2 -7.40 9.87 -10.61
N LEU A 3 -6.99 9.26 -9.50
CA LEU A 3 -5.71 8.60 -9.35
C LEU A 3 -5.94 7.10 -9.14
N LYS A 4 -4.99 6.29 -9.60
CA LYS A 4 -4.78 4.95 -9.10
C LYS A 4 -3.53 4.95 -8.24
N PHE A 5 -3.59 4.37 -7.06
CA PHE A 5 -2.43 4.24 -6.20
C PHE A 5 -2.05 2.79 -5.95
N PHE A 6 -0.79 2.61 -5.56
CA PHE A 6 -0.17 1.32 -5.29
C PHE A 6 0.57 1.41 -3.96
N VAL A 7 0.36 0.43 -3.09
CA VAL A 7 1.13 0.27 -1.85
C VAL A 7 1.56 -1.17 -1.69
N TYR A 8 2.78 -1.39 -1.22
CA TYR A 8 3.33 -2.70 -0.93
C TYR A 8 3.31 -2.95 0.57
N CYS A 9 3.04 -4.18 0.99
CA CYS A 9 3.04 -4.61 2.38
C CYS A 9 3.46 -6.09 2.50
N PRO A 10 3.79 -6.60 3.71
CA PRO A 10 3.88 -8.03 3.96
C PRO A 10 2.63 -8.77 3.46
N ASP A 11 2.82 -9.96 2.87
CA ASP A 11 1.71 -10.75 2.35
C ASP A 11 0.91 -11.46 3.46
N GLU A 12 0.27 -10.65 4.31
CA GLU A 12 -0.55 -11.09 5.41
C GLU A 12 -1.99 -10.65 5.22
N LYS A 13 -2.91 -11.61 5.16
CA LYS A 13 -4.33 -11.34 4.87
C LYS A 13 -4.94 -10.27 5.77
N ASN A 14 -4.67 -10.30 7.08
CA ASN A 14 -5.26 -9.34 8.01
C ASN A 14 -4.74 -7.92 7.78
N LEU A 15 -3.46 -7.77 7.47
CA LEU A 15 -2.85 -6.47 7.17
C LEU A 15 -3.37 -5.92 5.85
N ILE A 16 -3.50 -6.76 4.83
CA ILE A 16 -4.10 -6.39 3.54
C ILE A 16 -5.53 -5.88 3.75
N ASP A 17 -6.35 -6.64 4.50
CA ASP A 17 -7.73 -6.25 4.83
C ASP A 17 -7.76 -4.93 5.63
N GLU A 18 -6.80 -4.69 6.54
CA GLU A 18 -6.71 -3.46 7.34
C GLU A 18 -6.33 -2.23 6.50
N ILE A 19 -5.34 -2.37 5.61
CA ILE A 19 -4.91 -1.29 4.69
C ILE A 19 -6.06 -0.90 3.76
N ILE A 20 -6.77 -1.87 3.17
CA ILE A 20 -7.92 -1.61 2.29
C ILE A 20 -9.01 -0.85 3.06
N LYS A 21 -9.34 -1.29 4.28
CA LYS A 21 -10.34 -0.60 5.12
C LYS A 21 -9.90 0.81 5.51
N ALA A 22 -8.63 1.00 5.86
CA ALA A 22 -8.09 2.32 6.20
C ALA A 22 -8.21 3.28 5.02
N ALA A 23 -7.79 2.86 3.82
CA ALA A 23 -7.90 3.66 2.61
C ALA A 23 -9.37 3.93 2.21
N SER A 24 -10.24 2.92 2.31
CA SER A 24 -11.64 3.03 1.92
C SER A 24 -12.43 3.98 2.80
N LYS A 25 -12.11 4.06 4.10
CA LYS A 25 -12.71 5.05 5.02
C LYS A 25 -12.44 6.49 4.58
N GLU A 26 -11.31 6.74 3.92
CA GLU A 26 -10.95 8.06 3.38
C GLU A 26 -11.44 8.28 1.93
N GLY A 27 -12.16 7.31 1.36
CA GLY A 27 -12.80 7.41 0.04
C GLY A 27 -12.06 6.73 -1.10
N ALA A 28 -11.09 5.85 -0.83
CA ALA A 28 -10.52 4.99 -1.85
C ALA A 28 -11.47 3.86 -2.27
N GLY A 29 -11.32 3.36 -3.50
CA GLY A 29 -11.97 2.12 -3.94
C GLY A 29 -13.49 2.23 -4.11
N ILE A 30 -14.01 3.43 -4.41
CA ILE A 30 -15.43 3.63 -4.71
C ILE A 30 -15.67 3.56 -6.22
N TYR A 31 -16.52 2.64 -6.64
CA TYR A 31 -16.96 2.49 -8.04
C TYR A 31 -18.47 2.35 -8.08
N GLY A 32 -19.20 3.43 -8.34
CA GLY A 32 -20.67 3.42 -8.33
C GLY A 32 -21.20 2.96 -6.96
N ASN A 33 -21.89 1.82 -6.93
CA ASN A 33 -22.45 1.22 -5.71
C ASN A 33 -21.50 0.21 -5.02
N TYR A 34 -20.25 0.13 -5.46
CA TYR A 34 -19.23 -0.74 -4.88
C TYR A 34 -18.24 0.09 -4.05
N SER A 35 -17.85 -0.45 -2.89
CA SER A 35 -16.86 0.13 -1.98
C SER A 35 -15.79 -0.91 -1.67
N GLU A 36 -14.66 -0.48 -1.10
CA GLU A 36 -13.51 -1.35 -0.81
C GLU A 36 -12.96 -2.07 -2.06
N VAL A 37 -13.14 -1.49 -3.25
CA VAL A 37 -12.63 -2.07 -4.50
C VAL A 37 -11.11 -1.93 -4.54
N ALA A 38 -10.43 -3.06 -4.45
CA ALA A 38 -8.98 -3.18 -4.53
C ALA A 38 -8.58 -4.33 -5.46
N PHE A 39 -7.42 -4.18 -6.09
CA PHE A 39 -6.72 -5.27 -6.78
C PHE A 39 -5.48 -5.64 -5.97
N ILE A 40 -5.24 -6.94 -5.77
CA ILE A 40 -4.14 -7.44 -4.95
C ILE A 40 -3.27 -8.35 -5.82
N THR A 41 -1.97 -8.09 -5.83
CA THR A 41 -0.97 -8.96 -6.48
C THR A 41 0.02 -9.45 -5.44
N HIS A 42 0.23 -10.77 -5.36
CA HIS A 42 1.20 -11.40 -4.48
C HIS A 42 2.53 -11.61 -5.22
N GLY A 43 3.65 -11.41 -4.55
CA GLY A 43 4.99 -11.55 -5.14
C GLY A 43 6.11 -11.64 -4.12
N GLU A 44 7.36 -11.68 -4.60
CA GLU A 44 8.57 -11.69 -3.76
C GLU A 44 9.19 -10.29 -3.69
N GLY A 45 9.37 -9.77 -2.48
CA GLY A 45 10.21 -8.62 -2.21
C GLY A 45 11.67 -9.06 -2.03
N ASN A 46 12.60 -8.19 -2.43
CA ASN A 46 14.04 -8.43 -2.29
C ASN A 46 14.75 -7.13 -1.91
N TRP A 47 15.28 -7.05 -0.69
CA TRP A 47 15.96 -5.84 -0.20
C TRP A 47 17.19 -6.19 0.64
N MET A 48 18.10 -5.23 0.78
CA MET A 48 19.23 -5.31 1.72
C MET A 48 19.10 -4.16 2.70
N SER A 49 19.06 -4.47 3.99
CA SER A 49 19.01 -3.46 5.04
C SER A 49 20.41 -2.88 5.25
N ASN A 50 20.54 -1.56 5.09
CA ASN A 50 21.81 -0.86 5.31
C ASN A 50 22.05 -0.56 6.80
N GLU A 51 23.28 -0.17 7.15
CA GLU A 51 23.62 0.27 8.51
C GLU A 51 22.66 1.38 8.99
N GLY A 52 22.18 1.24 10.23
CA GLY A 52 21.21 2.16 10.83
C GLY A 52 19.74 1.86 10.52
N ALA A 53 19.42 0.90 9.65
CA ALA A 53 18.04 0.47 9.43
C ALA A 53 17.50 -0.37 10.60
N ASN A 54 16.20 -0.25 10.87
CA ASN A 54 15.47 -1.12 11.80
C ASN A 54 14.46 -2.00 11.05
N PRO A 55 14.91 -3.05 10.36
CA PRO A 55 14.04 -3.83 9.48
C PRO A 55 12.99 -4.61 10.29
N LEU A 56 11.75 -4.64 9.77
CA LEU A 56 10.71 -5.55 10.28
C LEU A 56 11.13 -7.02 10.13
N GLU A 57 11.76 -7.34 9.00
CA GLU A 57 12.24 -8.67 8.63
C GLU A 57 13.65 -8.60 8.06
N GLY A 58 14.49 -9.57 8.42
CA GLY A 58 15.86 -9.70 7.91
C GLY A 58 16.94 -9.21 8.86
N LYS A 59 18.17 -9.10 8.34
CA LYS A 59 19.35 -8.63 9.07
C LYS A 59 20.08 -7.53 8.29
N VAL A 60 20.60 -6.55 9.02
CA VAL A 60 21.46 -5.51 8.45
C VAL A 60 22.69 -6.14 7.79
N GLY A 61 22.97 -5.71 6.56
CA GLY A 61 24.07 -6.22 5.73
C GLY A 61 23.76 -7.49 4.94
N GLU A 62 22.57 -8.08 5.07
CA GLU A 62 22.16 -9.29 4.35
C GLU A 62 20.97 -9.01 3.41
N VAL A 63 20.93 -9.73 2.28
CA VAL A 63 19.76 -9.71 1.38
C VAL A 63 18.64 -10.51 2.03
N THR A 64 17.49 -9.87 2.18
CA THR A 64 16.25 -10.46 2.66
C THR A 64 15.29 -10.63 1.49
N LYS A 65 14.65 -11.79 1.43
CA LYS A 65 13.58 -12.10 0.50
C LYS A 65 12.36 -12.55 1.29
N SER A 66 11.20 -11.98 0.98
CA SER A 66 9.94 -12.31 1.66
C SER A 66 8.75 -12.15 0.74
N GLN A 67 7.62 -12.77 1.09
CA GLN A 67 6.37 -12.60 0.34
C GLN A 67 5.77 -11.22 0.66
N VAL A 68 5.38 -10.51 -0.40
CA VAL A 68 4.78 -9.18 -0.32
C VAL A 68 3.52 -9.12 -1.17
N ALA A 69 2.57 -8.29 -0.75
CA ALA A 69 1.39 -7.97 -1.53
C ALA A 69 1.46 -6.53 -2.02
N ARG A 70 1.12 -6.31 -3.30
CA ARG A 70 0.81 -4.99 -3.88
C ARG A 70 -0.70 -4.80 -3.89
N ILE A 71 -1.17 -3.77 -3.20
CA ILE A 71 -2.57 -3.35 -3.17
C ILE A 71 -2.74 -2.15 -4.10
N GLU A 72 -3.73 -2.19 -4.96
CA GLU A 72 -4.05 -1.12 -5.89
C GLU A 72 -5.50 -0.66 -5.75
N MET A 73 -5.73 0.64 -5.61
CA MET A 73 -7.07 1.22 -5.51
C MET A 73 -7.13 2.56 -6.24
N SER A 74 -8.33 3.01 -6.60
CA SER A 74 -8.53 4.36 -7.14
C SER A 74 -9.01 5.33 -6.06
N CYS A 75 -8.77 6.61 -6.27
CA CYS A 75 -9.32 7.69 -5.45
C CYS A 75 -9.42 8.99 -6.25
N GLU A 76 -10.17 9.95 -5.71
CA GLU A 76 -10.05 11.35 -6.14
C GLU A 76 -8.75 11.96 -5.58
N GLU A 77 -8.07 12.76 -6.38
CA GLU A 77 -6.79 13.38 -6.04
C GLU A 77 -6.80 14.16 -4.72
N GLU A 78 -7.92 14.84 -4.41
CA GLU A 78 -8.10 15.57 -3.15
C GLU A 78 -8.06 14.66 -1.91
N LYS A 79 -8.34 13.36 -2.06
CA LYS A 79 -8.31 12.37 -0.99
C LYS A 79 -6.94 11.73 -0.79
N ALA A 80 -6.01 11.90 -1.74
CA ALA A 80 -4.73 11.20 -1.74
C ALA A 80 -3.94 11.42 -0.45
N LYS A 81 -3.93 12.65 0.09
CA LYS A 81 -3.22 12.98 1.33
C LYS A 81 -3.80 12.28 2.55
N ASP A 82 -5.12 12.24 2.67
CA ASP A 82 -5.80 11.62 3.81
C ASP A 82 -5.65 10.09 3.76
N ILE A 83 -5.75 9.52 2.55
CA ILE A 83 -5.47 8.10 2.27
C ILE A 83 -4.03 7.74 2.67
N ASP A 84 -3.04 8.55 2.29
CA ASP A 84 -1.63 8.32 2.63
C ASP A 84 -1.42 8.27 4.15
N GLN A 85 -2.01 9.21 4.88
CA GLN A 85 -1.95 9.22 6.34
C GLN A 85 -2.68 8.02 6.97
N ALA A 86 -3.82 7.62 6.42
CA ALA A 86 -4.58 6.48 6.93
C ALA A 86 -3.83 5.16 6.75
N ILE A 87 -3.24 4.93 5.56
CA ILE A 87 -2.44 3.74 5.28
C ILE A 87 -1.19 3.70 6.17
N LYS A 88 -0.45 4.82 6.27
CA LYS A 88 0.77 4.89 7.10
C LYS A 88 0.55 4.63 8.58
N LYS A 89 -0.66 4.87 9.11
CA LYS A 89 -0.99 4.59 10.52
C LYS A 89 -1.13 3.10 10.83
N VAL A 90 -1.51 2.29 9.84
CA VAL A 90 -1.73 0.84 10.01
C VAL A 90 -0.58 0.00 9.46
N HIS A 91 0.31 0.60 8.69
CA HIS A 91 1.38 -0.11 8.02
C HIS A 91 2.56 -0.43 8.96
N PRO A 92 3.12 -1.66 8.95
CA PRO A 92 4.15 -2.05 9.90
C PRO A 92 5.57 -1.59 9.54
N TRP A 93 5.84 -1.30 8.26
CA TRP A 93 7.16 -0.81 7.84
C TRP A 93 7.42 0.62 8.31
N GLU A 94 8.66 0.90 8.72
CA GLU A 94 9.14 2.21 9.16
C GLU A 94 8.90 3.31 8.12
N ARG A 95 9.09 2.96 6.84
CA ARG A 95 8.86 3.85 5.71
C ARG A 95 7.98 3.16 4.69
N VAL A 96 6.95 3.88 4.25
CA VAL A 96 5.98 3.44 3.27
C VAL A 96 5.85 4.51 2.22
N ASP A 97 6.18 4.16 0.98
CA ASP A 97 5.96 5.01 -0.18
C ASP A 97 4.70 4.49 -0.90
N ILE A 98 3.79 5.40 -1.21
CA ILE A 98 2.57 5.11 -1.95
C ILE A 98 2.69 5.82 -3.29
N GLU A 99 2.62 5.06 -4.37
CA GLU A 99 2.75 5.57 -5.72
C GLU A 99 1.38 5.95 -6.26
N TYR A 100 1.26 7.10 -6.92
CA TYR A 100 0.01 7.57 -7.54
C TYR A 100 0.21 7.82 -9.02
N VAL A 101 -0.72 7.31 -9.84
CA VAL A 101 -0.72 7.47 -11.29
C VAL A 101 -2.07 8.07 -11.72
N PRO A 102 -2.08 9.14 -12.53
CA PRO A 102 -3.31 9.69 -13.09
C PRO A 102 -4.06 8.67 -13.94
N ILE A 103 -5.37 8.55 -13.72
CA ILE A 103 -6.27 7.79 -14.59
C ILE A 103 -6.84 8.75 -15.62
N LYS A 104 -6.59 8.46 -16.89
CA LYS A 104 -7.28 9.11 -18.00
C LYS A 104 -8.54 8.33 -18.33
N GLU A 105 -9.70 8.94 -18.13
CA GLU A 105 -10.96 8.43 -18.67
C GLU A 105 -11.03 8.77 -20.17
N ILE A 106 -11.52 7.80 -20.97
CA ILE A 106 -11.69 7.93 -22.43
C ILE A 106 -13.12 8.36 -22.72
#